data_AF-L1L8A3-F1
#
_entry.id   AF-L1L8A3-F1
#
_cell.length_a   1.000
_cell.length_b   1.000
_cell.length_c   1.000
_cell.angle_alpha   90.00
_cell.angle_beta   90.00
_cell.angle_gamma   90.00
#
_symmetry.space_group_name_H-M   'P 1'
#
loop_
_entity.id
_entity.type
_entity.pdbx_description
1 polymer ?
#
loop_
_entity_poly.entity_id
_entity_poly.type
_entity_poly.pdbx_seq_one_letter_code
_entity_poly.pdbx_strand_id
1 'polypeptide(L)' 'MAGALINAGQNCTAATRAYVQRPLYEAFVERVASLMGGVRLGPVDDPATDMGSLISFR' A
#
# COMPACT_ATOMS: atom_id res chain seq x y z
N MET A 1 3.22 -0.49 4.73
CA MET A 1 1.81 -0.93 4.87
C MET A 1 1.63 -2.34 4.32
N ALA A 2 1.93 -3.35 5.13
CA ALA A 2 1.92 -4.74 4.66
C ALA A 2 0.51 -5.19 4.21
N GLY A 3 -0.53 -4.89 4.99
CA GLY A 3 -1.88 -5.43 4.74
C GLY A 3 -2.53 -5.02 3.41
N ALA A 4 -2.10 -3.93 2.77
CA ALA A 4 -2.69 -3.44 1.51
C ALA A 4 -1.77 -3.60 0.29
N LEU A 5 -0.45 -3.65 0.48
CA LEU A 5 0.52 -3.52 -0.61
C LEU A 5 1.30 -4.80 -0.93
N ILE A 6 1.24 -5.83 -0.08
CA ILE A 6 1.85 -7.13 -0.39
C ILE A 6 1.33 -7.62 -1.74
N ASN A 7 2.24 -8.07 -2.60
CA ASN A 7 1.97 -8.49 -3.98
C ASN A 7 1.27 -7.41 -4.82
N ALA A 8 1.55 -6.13 -4.57
CA ALA A 8 0.85 -4.99 -5.18
C ALA A 8 -0.67 -5.01 -4.93
N GLY A 9 -1.10 -5.54 -3.77
CA GLY A 9 -2.52 -5.70 -3.43
C GLY A 9 -3.21 -6.84 -4.19
N GLN A 10 -2.48 -7.60 -5.01
CA GLN A 10 -2.97 -8.80 -5.72
C GLN A 10 -3.00 -10.01 -4.78
N ASN A 11 -3.62 -9.83 -3.62
CA ASN A 11 -3.82 -10.82 -2.58
C ASN A 11 -5.30 -10.78 -2.19
N CYS A 12 -5.98 -11.93 -2.19
CA CYS A 12 -7.41 -12.01 -1.85
C CYS A 12 -7.73 -11.54 -0.41
N THR A 13 -6.71 -11.50 0.45
CA THR A 13 -6.81 -11.01 1.83
C THR A 13 -6.32 -9.57 2.02
N ALA A 14 -6.01 -8.88 0.92
CA ALA A 14 -5.57 -7.49 0.98
C ALA A 14 -6.64 -6.62 1.65
N ALA A 15 -6.20 -5.73 2.54
CA ALA A 15 -7.06 -4.76 3.20
C ALA A 15 -7.57 -3.74 2.17
N THR A 16 -8.87 -3.74 1.92
CA THR A 16 -9.55 -2.80 0.99
C THR A 16 -10.21 -1.62 1.71
N ARG A 17 -10.28 -1.67 3.05
CA ARG A 17 -10.93 -0.64 3.88
C ARG A 17 -10.29 -0.57 5.27
N ALA A 18 -10.19 0.64 5.80
CA ALA A 18 -9.87 0.90 7.20
C ALA A 18 -11.05 1.60 7.88
N TYR A 19 -11.44 1.13 9.08
CA TYR A 19 -12.38 1.82 9.95
C TYR A 19 -11.61 2.54 11.03
N VAL A 20 -11.87 3.83 11.20
CA VAL A 20 -11.10 4.70 12.10
C VAL A 20 -12.07 5.46 12.99
N GLN A 21 -11.73 5.54 14.28
CA GLN A 21 -12.50 6.36 15.23
C GLN A 21 -12.46 7.83 14.80
N ARG A 22 -13.61 8.51 14.86
CA ARG A 22 -13.80 9.85 14.28
C ARG A 22 -12.75 10.87 14.70
N PRO A 23 -12.32 10.95 15.97
CA PRO A 23 -11.29 11.92 16.39
C PRO A 23 -9.90 11.68 15.78
N LEU A 24 -9.64 10.49 15.22
CA LEU A 24 -8.35 10.10 14.66
C LEU A 24 -8.34 10.11 13.12
N TYR A 25 -9.47 10.39 12.48
CA TYR A 25 -9.65 10.19 11.05
C TYR A 25 -8.63 11.00 10.22
N GLU A 26 -8.55 12.32 10.44
CA GLU A 26 -7.66 13.20 9.67
C GLU A 26 -6.19 12.79 9.83
N ALA A 27 -5.73 12.61 11.07
CA ALA A 27 -4.36 12.20 11.35
C ALA A 27 -4.03 10.82 10.78
N PHE A 28 -5.00 9.90 10.74
CA PHE A 28 -4.83 8.60 10.10
C PHE A 28 -4.66 8.75 8.59
N VAL A 29 -5.54 9.52 7.93
CA VAL A 29 -5.49 9.75 6.48
C VAL A 29 -4.17 10.39 6.07
N GLU A 30 -3.74 11.45 6.77
CA GLU A 30 -2.47 12.13 6.48
C GLU A 30 -1.26 11.19 6.59
N ARG A 31 -1.19 10.40 7.67
CA ARG A 31 -0.10 9.42 7.86
C ARG A 31 -0.15 8.31 6.83
N VAL A 32 -1.34 7.84 6.48
CA VAL A 32 -1.52 6.84 5.42
C VAL A 32 -1.02 7.39 4.08
N ALA A 33 -1.43 8.61 3.72
CA ALA A 33 -0.99 9.26 2.50
C ALA A 33 0.54 9.46 2.47
N SER A 34 1.13 9.91 3.58
CA SER A 34 2.58 10.07 3.71
C SER A 34 3.33 8.75 3.52
N LEU A 35 2.85 7.66 4.15
CA LEU A 35 3.44 6.33 3.99
C LEU A 35 3.30 5.80 2.56
N MET A 36 2.13 6.00 1.94
CA MET A 36 1.90 5.60 0.55
C MET A 36 2.79 6.38 -0.42
N GLY A 37 3.02 7.68 -0.16
CA GLY A 37 3.91 8.52 -0.97
C GLY A 37 5.39 8.12 -0.91
N GLY A 38 5.78 7.34 0.10
CA GLY A 38 7.14 6.81 0.23
C GLY A 38 7.38 5.45 -0.44
N VAL A 39 6.35 4.81 -1.00
CA VAL A 39 6.46 3.47 -1.60
C VAL A 39 7.26 3.55 -2.91
N ARG A 40 8.36 2.80 -3.00
CA ARG A 40 9.18 2.72 -4.21
C ARG A 40 8.71 1.59 -5.13
N LEU A 41 8.17 1.99 -6.29
CA LEU A 41 7.84 1.07 -7.38
C LEU A 41 9.10 0.72 -8.18
N GLY A 42 9.24 -0.54 -8.60
CA GLY A 42 10.41 -0.92 -9.39
C GLY A 42 10.51 -2.40 -9.76
N PRO A 43 11.65 -2.81 -10.33
CA PRO A 43 11.99 -4.21 -10.60
C PRO A 43 11.99 -5.05 -9.33
N VAL A 44 11.56 -6.32 -9.43
CA VAL A 44 11.41 -7.22 -8.27
C VAL A 44 12.73 -7.78 -7.73
N ASP A 45 13.80 -7.67 -8.50
CA ASP A 45 15.16 -8.07 -8.14
C ASP A 45 16.00 -6.92 -7.54
N ASP A 46 15.50 -5.69 -7.58
CA ASP A 46 16.12 -4.55 -6.90
C ASP A 46 15.74 -4.56 -5.40
N PRO A 47 16.71 -4.72 -4.48
CA PRO A 47 16.44 -4.82 -3.05
C PRO A 47 15.85 -3.56 -2.42
N ALA A 48 15.89 -2.41 -3.08
CA ALA A 48 15.25 -1.21 -2.57
C ALA A 48 13.75 -1.14 -2.95
N THR A 49 13.21 -2.07 -3.75
CA THR A 49 11.84 -1.99 -4.29
C THR A 49 10.85 -2.44 -3.23
N ASP A 50 9.86 -1.60 -2.94
CA ASP A 50 8.78 -1.94 -2.02
C ASP A 50 7.65 -2.70 -2.73
N MET A 51 7.38 -2.37 -4.00
CA MET A 51 6.27 -2.94 -4.77
C MET A 51 6.62 -3.09 -6.26
N GLY A 52 6.34 -4.29 -6.80
CA GLY A 52 6.46 -4.60 -8.23
C GLY A 52 5.22 -4.24 -9.05
N SER A 53 5.14 -4.77 -10.27
CA SER A 53 4.00 -4.52 -11.18
C SER A 53 2.75 -5.32 -10.82
N LEU A 54 1.64 -4.96 -11.48
CA LEU A 54 0.50 -5.87 -11.63
C LEU A 54 0.85 -7.03 -12.57
N ILE A 55 0.01 -8.07 -12.57
CA ILE A 55 0.18 -9.27 -13.39
C ILE A 55 -0.04 -9.01 -14.89
N SER A 56 -0.89 -8.05 -15.24
CA SER A 56 -1.22 -7.68 -16.62
C SER A 56 -1.56 -6.19 -16.74
N PHE A 57 -1.48 -5.66 -17.96
CA PHE A 57 -1.83 -4.27 -18.29
C PHE A 57 -3.34 -4.01 -18.43
N ARG A 58 -4.14 -5.08 -18.42
CA ARG A 58 -5.59 -5.04 -18.62
C ARG A 58 -6.31 -5.06 -17.29
#